data_AF-A0A6P0I3V2-F1
#
_entry.id   AF-A0A6P0I3V2-F1
#
_cell.length_a   1.000
_cell.length_b   1.000
_cell.length_c   1.000
_cell.angle_alpha   90.00
_cell.angle_beta   90.00
_cell.angle_gamma   90.00
#
_symmetry.space_group_name_H-M   'P 1'
#
loop_
_entity.id
_entity.type
_entity.pdbx_description
1 polymer ?
#
loop_
_entity_poly.entity_id
_entity_poly.type
_entity_poly.pdbx_seq_one_letter_code
_entity_poly.pdbx_strand_id
1 'polypeptide(L)'
;ESLQKSLYILAKQATTKISETGNTLHQFQKEIEGWFDSGMERAAGVYKRNAKGVAFLIGVTIAIVANVDTLNMVDNLSKDSFMRATINSYSQKLINNNSNPSELEIGDIENQVNAALDDNLKLPIGWGQEQKNKTSVSQSITFLEGLKKILGWLISGIAISMGGHFWFNLLENIYSIKK
;
A
#
# COMPACT_ATOMS: atom_id res chain seq x y z
N GLU A 1 -1.97 -18.14 -39.03
CA GLU A 1 -2.20 -19.19 -40.05
C GLU A 1 -1.44 -20.51 -39.82
N SER A 2 -0.20 -20.50 -39.31
CA SER A 2 0.60 -21.73 -39.13
C SER A 2 0.02 -22.72 -38.11
N LEU A 3 -0.52 -22.22 -37.00
CA LEU A 3 -1.03 -23.02 -35.87
C LEU A 3 -2.32 -23.79 -36.20
N GLN A 4 -3.22 -23.16 -36.96
CA GLN A 4 -4.47 -23.80 -37.38
C GLN A 4 -4.20 -24.93 -38.38
N LYS A 5 -3.23 -24.74 -39.29
CA LYS A 5 -2.75 -25.78 -40.21
C LYS A 5 -2.07 -26.93 -39.47
N SER A 6 -1.23 -26.65 -38.46
CA SER A 6 -0.59 -27.72 -37.69
C SER A 6 -1.60 -28.52 -36.87
N LEU A 7 -2.56 -27.86 -36.22
CA LEU A 7 -3.66 -28.51 -35.49
C LEU A 7 -4.54 -29.37 -36.41
N TYR A 8 -4.85 -28.87 -37.61
CA TYR A 8 -5.63 -29.62 -38.60
C TYR A 8 -4.89 -30.86 -39.11
N ILE A 9 -3.59 -30.75 -39.40
CA ILE A 9 -2.76 -31.89 -39.83
C ILE A 9 -2.65 -32.92 -38.72
N LEU A 10 -2.43 -32.50 -37.47
CA LEU A 10 -2.39 -33.38 -36.30
C LEU A 10 -3.73 -34.09 -36.08
N ALA A 11 -4.85 -33.37 -36.17
CA ALA A 11 -6.19 -33.94 -36.04
C ALA A 11 -6.50 -34.98 -37.14
N LYS A 12 -6.08 -34.70 -38.38
CA LYS A 12 -6.29 -35.57 -39.54
C LYS A 12 -5.42 -36.84 -39.49
N GLN A 13 -4.21 -36.74 -38.95
CA GLN A 13 -3.33 -37.89 -38.73
C GLN A 13 -3.82 -38.76 -37.57
N ALA A 14 -4.36 -38.15 -36.50
CA ALA A 14 -4.97 -38.88 -35.39
C ALA A 14 -6.20 -39.69 -35.83
N THR A 15 -7.00 -39.19 -36.78
CA THR A 15 -8.20 -39.89 -37.27
C THR A 15 -7.89 -41.06 -38.21
N THR A 16 -6.76 -41.07 -38.91
CA THR A 16 -6.39 -42.17 -39.82
C THR A 16 -5.75 -43.36 -39.09
N LYS A 17 -5.32 -43.21 -37.83
CA LYS A 17 -4.57 -44.23 -37.06
C LYS A 17 -5.42 -44.97 -36.00
N ILE A 18 -6.72 -45.13 -36.25
CA ILE A 18 -7.75 -45.58 -35.30
C ILE A 18 -7.75 -47.11 -35.01
N SER A 19 -6.66 -47.83 -35.24
CA SER A 19 -6.50 -49.23 -34.79
C SER A 19 -5.51 -49.43 -33.62
N GLU A 20 -4.85 -48.37 -33.11
CA GLU A 20 -3.94 -48.38 -31.94
C GLU A 20 -4.37 -47.36 -30.84
N THR A 21 -5.67 -47.17 -30.66
CA THR A 21 -6.29 -45.87 -30.28
C THR A 21 -6.18 -45.43 -28.81
N GLY A 22 -5.95 -46.32 -27.84
CA GLY A 22 -5.92 -45.91 -26.41
C GLY A 22 -4.66 -45.13 -26.02
N ASN A 23 -3.48 -45.61 -26.46
CA ASN A 23 -2.21 -45.06 -26.03
C ASN A 23 -1.85 -43.76 -26.77
N THR A 24 -2.26 -43.65 -28.04
CA THR A 24 -2.02 -42.47 -28.87
C THR A 24 -2.85 -41.26 -28.44
N LEU A 25 -4.11 -41.47 -28.04
CA LEU A 25 -4.96 -40.40 -27.49
C LEU A 25 -4.42 -39.91 -26.13
N HIS A 26 -3.98 -40.83 -25.28
CA HIS A 26 -3.36 -40.49 -24.00
C HIS A 26 -2.04 -39.73 -24.17
N GLN A 27 -1.20 -40.14 -25.12
CA GLN A 27 0.02 -39.41 -25.48
C GLN A 27 -0.31 -37.99 -25.95
N PHE A 28 -1.29 -37.82 -26.83
CA PHE A 28 -1.71 -36.51 -27.31
C PHE A 28 -2.22 -35.60 -26.19
N GLN A 29 -3.05 -36.12 -25.28
CA GLN A 29 -3.50 -35.36 -24.11
C GLN A 29 -2.30 -34.87 -23.28
N LYS A 30 -1.34 -35.76 -23.02
CA LYS A 30 -0.14 -35.44 -22.23
C LYS A 30 0.72 -34.35 -22.87
N GLU A 31 0.84 -34.34 -24.19
CA GLU A 31 1.54 -33.28 -24.92
C GLU A 31 0.82 -31.92 -24.81
N ILE A 32 -0.52 -31.91 -24.82
CA ILE A 32 -1.31 -30.68 -24.64
C ILE A 32 -1.21 -30.15 -23.21
N GLU A 33 -1.28 -31.02 -22.20
CA GLU A 33 -1.03 -30.65 -20.79
C GLU A 33 0.36 -30.04 -20.64
N GLY A 34 1.41 -30.70 -21.15
CA GLY A 34 2.77 -30.19 -21.07
C GLY A 34 2.97 -28.85 -21.80
N TRP A 35 2.35 -28.67 -22.96
CA TRP A 35 2.38 -27.40 -23.69
C TRP A 35 1.67 -26.29 -22.92
N PHE A 36 0.51 -26.58 -22.33
CA PHE A 36 -0.26 -25.63 -21.54
C PHE A 36 0.48 -25.22 -20.27
N ASP A 37 1.01 -26.18 -19.51
CA ASP A 37 1.78 -25.93 -18.28
C ASP A 37 3.01 -25.07 -18.57
N SER A 38 3.74 -25.39 -19.64
CA SER A 38 4.87 -24.58 -20.10
C SER A 38 4.44 -23.16 -20.50
N GLY A 39 3.26 -23.02 -21.10
CA GLY A 39 2.65 -21.73 -21.44
C GLY A 39 2.29 -20.92 -20.19
N MET A 40 1.68 -21.59 -19.21
CA MET A 40 1.25 -21.01 -17.95
C MET A 40 2.44 -20.56 -17.11
N GLU A 41 3.50 -21.36 -17.00
CA GLU A 41 4.70 -21.01 -16.25
C GLU A 41 5.35 -19.72 -16.79
N ARG A 42 5.44 -19.60 -18.12
CA ARG A 42 5.93 -18.38 -18.77
C ARG A 42 5.01 -17.19 -18.52
N ALA A 43 3.71 -17.36 -18.67
CA ALA A 43 2.72 -16.31 -18.46
C ALA A 43 2.70 -15.83 -16.99
N ALA A 44 2.71 -16.77 -16.05
CA ALA A 44 2.77 -16.51 -14.62
C ALA A 44 4.08 -15.81 -14.24
N GLY A 45 5.21 -16.19 -14.85
CA GLY A 45 6.49 -15.50 -14.67
C GLY A 45 6.44 -14.04 -15.11
N VAL A 46 5.87 -13.76 -16.28
CA VAL A 46 5.67 -12.38 -16.78
C VAL A 46 4.73 -11.60 -15.85
N TYR A 47 3.61 -12.20 -15.45
CA TYR A 47 2.66 -11.58 -14.53
C TYR A 47 3.32 -11.25 -13.18
N LYS A 48 4.03 -12.20 -12.57
CA LYS A 48 4.67 -12.01 -11.26
C LYS A 48 5.75 -10.93 -11.30
N ARG A 49 6.50 -10.82 -12.40
CA ARG A 49 7.51 -9.77 -12.58
C ARG A 49 6.88 -8.38 -12.76
N ASN A 50 5.81 -8.30 -13.55
CA ASN A 50 5.14 -7.04 -13.86
C ASN A 50 4.25 -6.56 -12.70
N ALA A 51 3.60 -7.47 -11.98
CA ALA A 51 2.69 -7.16 -10.88
C ALA A 51 3.37 -6.36 -9.77
N LYS A 52 4.64 -6.64 -9.47
CA LYS A 52 5.43 -5.85 -8.51
C LYS A 52 5.58 -4.39 -8.93
N GLY A 53 5.88 -4.15 -10.22
CA GLY A 53 6.00 -2.79 -10.77
C GLY A 53 4.65 -2.05 -10.79
N VAL A 54 3.58 -2.75 -11.17
CA VAL A 54 2.22 -2.19 -11.15
C VAL A 54 1.78 -1.85 -9.73
N ALA A 55 2.03 -2.73 -8.75
CA ALA A 55 1.72 -2.48 -7.34
C ALA A 55 2.49 -1.27 -6.80
N PHE A 56 3.76 -1.12 -7.17
CA PHE A 56 4.57 0.05 -6.82
C PHE A 56 3.98 1.34 -7.41
N LEU A 57 3.63 1.34 -8.71
CA LEU A 57 3.02 2.50 -9.36
C LEU A 57 1.68 2.88 -8.72
N ILE A 58 0.83 1.90 -8.41
CA ILE A 58 -0.44 2.14 -7.71
C ILE A 58 -0.18 2.75 -6.32
N GLY A 59 0.76 2.18 -5.55
CA GLY A 59 1.11 2.69 -4.22
C GLY A 59 1.61 4.13 -4.26
N VAL A 60 2.53 4.46 -5.17
CA VAL A 60 3.02 5.83 -5.36
C VAL A 60 1.91 6.78 -5.81
N THR A 61 1.04 6.33 -6.74
CA THR A 61 -0.09 7.14 -7.21
C THR A 61 -1.04 7.47 -6.05
N ILE A 62 -1.38 6.48 -5.22
CA ILE A 62 -2.22 6.69 -4.02
C ILE A 62 -1.53 7.67 -3.06
N ALA A 63 -0.23 7.50 -2.79
CA ALA A 63 0.51 8.39 -1.91
C ALA A 63 0.52 9.85 -2.40
N ILE A 64 0.69 10.06 -3.71
CA ILE A 64 0.63 11.40 -4.32
C ILE A 64 -0.78 11.96 -4.22
N VAL A 65 -1.81 11.22 -4.67
CA VAL A 65 -3.22 11.68 -4.64
C VAL A 65 -3.65 12.04 -3.23
N ALA A 66 -3.27 11.24 -2.23
CA ALA A 66 -3.59 11.48 -0.82
C ALA A 66 -2.62 12.49 -0.15
N ASN A 67 -1.58 12.95 -0.84
CA ASN A 67 -0.49 13.78 -0.30
C ASN A 67 0.08 13.22 1.02
N VAL A 68 0.28 11.90 1.08
CA VAL A 68 0.82 11.22 2.25
C VAL A 68 2.33 11.21 2.15
N ASP A 69 2.97 12.12 2.88
CA ASP A 69 4.43 12.18 3.06
C ASP A 69 4.78 11.61 4.45
N THR A 70 5.34 10.40 4.48
CA THR A 70 5.75 9.71 5.71
C THR A 70 6.78 10.53 6.51
N LEU A 71 7.72 11.21 5.87
CA LEU A 71 8.75 12.00 6.57
C LEU A 71 8.13 13.20 7.27
N ASN A 72 7.24 13.91 6.58
CA ASN A 72 6.50 15.02 7.17
C ASN A 72 5.50 14.53 8.24
N MET A 73 4.85 13.39 8.03
CA MET A 73 3.92 12.81 8.99
C MET A 73 4.64 12.43 10.28
N VAL A 74 5.82 11.79 10.21
CA VAL A 74 6.65 11.50 11.38
C VAL A 74 7.10 12.78 12.08
N ASP A 75 7.55 13.80 11.35
CA ASP A 75 7.95 15.08 11.94
C ASP A 75 6.81 15.78 12.71
N ASN A 76 5.57 15.67 12.22
CA ASN A 76 4.40 16.29 12.84
C ASN A 76 3.78 15.46 13.98
N LEU A 77 3.80 14.13 13.86
CA LEU A 77 3.25 13.24 14.90
C LEU A 77 4.22 13.01 16.06
N SER A 78 5.51 12.88 15.80
CA SER A 78 6.49 12.50 16.83
C SER A 78 6.83 13.63 17.80
N LYS A 79 6.68 14.90 17.38
CA LYS A 79 7.07 16.06 18.17
C LYS A 79 6.00 16.51 19.14
N ASP A 80 5.52 15.64 20.02
CA ASP A 80 4.78 15.95 21.28
C ASP A 80 3.48 16.81 21.15
N SER A 81 3.19 17.33 19.96
CA SER A 81 2.24 18.41 19.70
C SER A 81 0.87 17.84 19.45
N PHE A 82 0.75 16.75 18.68
CA PHE A 82 -0.54 16.14 18.43
C PHE A 82 -1.17 15.62 19.74
N MET A 83 -0.41 14.89 20.57
CA MET A 83 -0.94 14.32 21.80
C MET A 83 -1.17 15.40 22.88
N ARG A 84 -0.25 16.37 23.04
CA ARG A 84 -0.48 17.50 23.95
C ARG A 84 -1.56 18.46 23.47
N ALA A 85 -1.67 18.76 22.17
CA ALA A 85 -2.72 19.63 21.65
C ALA A 85 -4.09 18.97 21.82
N THR A 86 -4.18 17.66 21.56
CA THR A 86 -5.37 16.87 21.83
C THR A 86 -5.75 16.98 23.31
N ILE A 87 -4.84 16.62 24.23
CA ILE A 87 -5.06 16.68 25.69
C ILE A 87 -5.39 18.10 26.18
N ASN A 88 -4.68 19.13 25.69
CA ASN A 88 -4.88 20.52 26.10
C ASN A 88 -6.20 21.08 25.57
N SER A 89 -6.60 20.75 24.34
CA SER A 89 -7.89 21.16 23.79
C SER A 89 -9.05 20.53 24.58
N TYR A 90 -8.89 19.28 25.01
CA TYR A 90 -9.87 18.61 25.86
C TYR A 90 -9.93 19.22 27.24
N SER A 91 -8.78 19.44 27.86
CA SER A 91 -8.70 20.09 29.18
C SER A 91 -9.35 21.47 29.16
N GLN A 92 -9.15 22.26 28.10
CA GLN A 92 -9.78 23.58 27.95
C GLN A 92 -11.30 23.50 27.73
N LYS A 93 -11.80 22.55 26.93
CA LYS A 93 -13.25 22.36 26.76
C LYS A 93 -13.94 21.90 28.05
N LEU A 94 -13.30 21.02 28.81
CA LEU A 94 -13.81 20.57 30.12
C LEU A 94 -13.88 21.71 31.15
N ILE A 95 -12.86 22.57 31.20
CA ILE A 95 -12.82 23.72 32.11
C ILE A 95 -13.85 24.80 31.72
N ASN A 96 -14.06 25.02 30.42
CA ASN A 96 -14.98 26.06 29.96
C ASN A 96 -16.47 25.65 30.03
N ASN A 97 -16.79 24.36 29.90
CA ASN A 97 -18.18 23.87 29.93
C ASN A 97 -18.67 23.43 31.32
N ASN A 98 -17.80 23.12 32.29
CA ASN A 98 -18.21 22.64 33.61
C ASN A 98 -17.63 23.47 34.75
N SER A 99 -18.50 24.18 35.49
CA SER A 99 -18.13 24.92 36.70
C SER A 99 -18.02 24.05 37.96
N ASN A 100 -18.02 22.71 37.87
CA ASN A 100 -17.77 21.85 39.02
C ASN A 100 -17.09 20.52 38.63
N PRO A 101 -15.85 20.23 39.08
CA PRO A 101 -15.08 19.04 38.70
C PRO A 101 -15.63 17.68 39.18
N SER A 102 -16.69 17.68 39.99
CA SER A 102 -17.14 16.51 40.76
C SER A 102 -18.27 15.71 40.12
N GLU A 103 -18.78 16.15 38.96
CA GLU A 103 -19.98 15.59 38.30
C GLU A 103 -19.66 15.01 36.90
N LEU A 104 -18.41 14.65 36.66
CA LEU A 104 -17.94 14.13 35.36
C LEU A 104 -18.40 12.69 35.15
N GLU A 105 -19.57 12.51 34.51
CA GLU A 105 -19.95 11.22 33.94
C GLU A 105 -19.10 10.91 32.69
N ILE A 106 -18.56 9.70 32.63
CA ILE A 106 -17.67 9.24 31.54
C ILE A 106 -18.36 9.33 30.16
N GLY A 107 -19.69 9.27 30.11
CA GLY A 107 -20.47 9.40 28.87
C GLY A 107 -20.41 10.80 28.23
N ASP A 108 -20.31 11.87 29.03
CA ASP A 108 -20.19 13.24 28.52
C ASP A 108 -18.79 13.53 27.97
N ILE A 109 -17.79 12.82 28.47
CA ILE A 109 -16.42 12.87 27.95
C ILE A 109 -16.38 12.25 26.55
N GLU A 110 -17.07 11.13 26.32
CA GLU A 110 -17.09 10.46 25.01
C GLU A 110 -17.73 11.34 23.91
N ASN A 111 -18.86 11.98 24.22
CA ASN A 111 -19.54 12.89 23.29
C ASN A 111 -18.73 14.15 22.99
N GLN A 112 -18.06 14.73 24.00
CA GLN A 112 -17.20 15.90 23.83
C GLN A 112 -15.86 15.57 23.14
N VAL A 113 -15.36 14.35 23.32
CA VAL A 113 -14.23 13.80 22.57
C VAL A 113 -14.58 13.70 21.10
N ASN A 114 -15.68 13.02 20.76
CA ASN A 114 -16.11 12.88 19.37
C ASN A 114 -16.33 14.25 18.68
N ALA A 115 -16.96 15.21 19.38
CA ALA A 115 -17.18 16.56 18.84
C ALA A 115 -15.89 17.40 18.67
N ALA A 116 -14.82 17.15 19.44
CA ALA A 116 -13.56 17.87 19.26
C ALA A 116 -12.63 17.17 18.25
N LEU A 117 -12.74 15.85 18.09
CA LEU A 117 -12.07 15.11 17.01
C LEU A 117 -12.55 15.59 15.64
N ASP A 118 -13.86 15.82 15.45
CA ASP A 118 -14.38 16.27 14.16
C ASP A 118 -13.90 17.68 13.73
N ASP A 119 -13.80 18.63 14.67
CA ASP A 119 -13.45 20.02 14.33
C ASP A 119 -11.93 20.33 14.35
N ASN A 120 -11.13 19.61 15.16
CA ASN A 120 -9.72 19.96 15.40
C ASN A 120 -8.71 18.92 14.91
N LEU A 121 -9.15 17.73 14.51
CA LEU A 121 -8.25 16.68 14.03
C LEU A 121 -7.87 16.89 12.56
N LYS A 122 -7.10 17.95 12.30
CA LYS A 122 -6.45 18.13 11.00
C LYS A 122 -5.27 17.17 10.88
N LEU A 123 -5.56 15.92 10.49
CA LEU A 123 -4.53 14.93 10.18
C LEU A 123 -3.56 15.49 9.12
N PRO A 124 -2.23 15.31 9.27
CA PRO A 124 -1.23 15.85 8.36
C PRO A 124 -1.16 15.06 7.04
N ILE A 125 -2.30 14.97 6.36
CA ILE A 125 -2.51 14.31 5.07
C ILE A 125 -3.41 15.23 4.20
N GLY A 126 -3.33 15.11 2.87
CA GLY A 126 -4.11 15.92 1.95
C GLY A 126 -3.47 17.26 1.53
N TRP A 127 -3.99 17.84 0.45
CA TRP A 127 -3.40 19.00 -0.25
C TRP A 127 -3.62 20.36 0.43
N GLY A 128 -4.45 20.43 1.47
CA GLY A 128 -4.87 21.66 2.14
C GLY A 128 -4.07 22.06 3.38
N GLN A 129 -2.99 21.35 3.70
CA GLN A 129 -2.14 21.65 4.85
C GLN A 129 -1.01 22.58 4.39
N GLU A 130 -1.18 23.90 4.57
CA GLU A 130 -0.07 24.85 4.44
C GLU A 130 1.01 24.49 5.46
N GLN A 131 2.02 23.76 4.99
CA GLN A 131 3.30 23.62 5.68
C GLN A 131 3.95 25.00 5.71
N LYS A 132 3.61 25.79 6.73
CA LYS A 132 4.43 26.93 7.13
C LYS A 132 5.73 26.36 7.67
N ASN A 133 6.65 26.02 6.76
CA ASN A 133 8.05 25.82 7.07
C ASN A 133 8.54 27.16 7.66
N LYS A 134 8.45 27.30 8.99
CA LYS A 134 9.17 28.34 9.74
C LYS A 134 10.65 28.01 9.65
N THR A 135 11.25 28.25 8.51
CA THR A 135 12.69 28.20 8.34
C THR A 135 13.05 29.36 7.45
N SER A 136 13.28 30.51 8.09
CA SER A 136 13.91 31.68 7.51
C SER A 136 15.34 31.30 7.10
N VAL A 137 15.52 30.60 5.97
CA VAL A 137 16.85 30.25 5.47
C VAL A 137 16.89 30.36 3.95
N SER A 138 17.74 31.28 3.50
CA SER A 138 18.47 31.39 2.22
C SER A 138 17.96 30.60 1.00
N GLN A 139 17.83 31.34 -0.10
CA GLN A 139 17.43 30.98 -1.48
C GLN A 139 18.16 29.77 -2.12
N SER A 140 19.06 29.10 -1.40
CA SER A 140 19.86 27.94 -1.85
C SER A 140 19.30 26.57 -1.43
N ILE A 141 18.29 26.47 -0.54
CA ILE A 141 17.82 25.19 0.04
C ILE A 141 16.51 24.65 -0.59
N THR A 142 15.92 25.32 -1.58
CA THR A 142 14.63 24.91 -2.19
C THR A 142 14.67 23.50 -2.82
N PHE A 143 15.81 23.09 -3.38
CA PHE A 143 15.95 21.75 -3.98
C PHE A 143 15.90 20.63 -2.93
N LEU A 144 16.53 20.84 -1.77
CA LEU A 144 16.57 19.84 -0.69
C LEU A 144 15.20 19.63 -0.07
N GLU A 145 14.39 20.69 0.06
CA GLU A 145 13.00 20.56 0.55
C GLU A 145 12.11 19.81 -0.44
N GLY A 146 12.22 20.10 -1.75
CA GLY A 146 11.52 19.35 -2.79
C GLY A 146 11.91 17.87 -2.81
N LEU A 147 13.21 17.57 -2.65
CA LEU A 147 13.72 16.21 -2.57
C LEU A 147 13.19 15.47 -1.33
N LYS A 148 13.09 16.14 -0.18
CA LYS A 148 12.52 15.55 1.03
C LYS A 148 11.06 15.12 0.82
N LYS A 149 10.24 15.96 0.18
CA LYS A 149 8.84 15.61 -0.16
C LYS A 149 8.75 14.42 -1.10
N ILE A 150 9.57 14.41 -2.15
CA ILE A 150 9.63 13.31 -3.12
C ILE A 150 10.04 12.00 -2.42
N LEU A 151 11.05 12.05 -1.55
CA LEU A 151 11.47 10.90 -0.75
C LEU A 151 10.34 10.43 0.19
N GLY A 152 9.61 11.37 0.79
CA GLY A 152 8.44 11.11 1.61
C GLY A 152 7.33 10.36 0.88
N TRP A 153 6.96 10.81 -0.32
CA TRP A 153 5.98 10.12 -1.18
C TRP A 153 6.50 8.76 -1.66
N LEU A 154 7.79 8.65 -1.96
CA LEU A 154 8.40 7.40 -2.39
C LEU A 154 8.39 6.36 -1.27
N ILE A 155 8.75 6.74 -0.04
CA ILE A 155 8.68 5.86 1.14
C ILE A 155 7.23 5.42 1.39
N SER A 156 6.27 6.35 1.30
CA SER A 156 4.85 6.05 1.49
C SER A 156 4.32 5.11 0.41
N GLY A 157 4.70 5.33 -0.86
CA GLY A 157 4.34 4.46 -1.97
C GLY A 157 4.92 3.05 -1.84
N ILE A 158 6.19 2.93 -1.43
CA ILE A 158 6.82 1.63 -1.13
C ILE A 158 6.05 0.91 -0.02
N ALA A 159 5.78 1.60 1.08
CA ALA A 159 5.07 1.06 2.23
C ALA A 159 3.70 0.47 1.86
N ILE A 160 2.94 1.17 1.02
CA ILE A 160 1.63 0.73 0.51
C ILE A 160 1.79 -0.45 -0.46
N SER A 161 2.80 -0.41 -1.33
CA SER A 161 2.98 -1.41 -2.40
C SER A 161 3.45 -2.79 -1.91
N MET A 162 4.15 -2.85 -0.78
CA MET A 162 4.76 -4.08 -0.29
C MET A 162 3.79 -5.01 0.48
N GLY A 163 2.65 -4.48 0.93
CA GLY A 163 1.60 -5.25 1.61
C GLY A 163 2.02 -5.86 2.96
N GLY A 164 1.12 -6.66 3.57
CA GLY A 164 1.30 -7.19 4.93
C GLY A 164 2.46 -8.18 5.08
N HIS A 165 2.74 -9.00 4.05
CA HIS A 165 3.81 -10.01 4.10
C HIS A 165 5.20 -9.38 4.31
N PHE A 166 5.48 -8.23 3.71
CA PHE A 166 6.74 -7.54 3.91
C PHE A 166 6.92 -7.05 5.35
N TRP A 167 5.91 -6.35 5.88
CA TRP A 167 5.97 -5.80 7.24
C TRP A 167 6.07 -6.89 8.30
N PHE A 168 5.38 -8.01 8.10
CA PHE A 168 5.51 -9.20 8.96
C PHE A 168 6.94 -9.75 8.95
N ASN A 169 7.51 -9.99 7.76
CA ASN A 169 8.88 -10.50 7.63
C ASN A 169 9.92 -9.52 8.19
N LEU A 170 9.71 -8.21 8.04
CA LEU A 170 10.59 -7.19 8.59
C LEU A 170 10.62 -7.26 10.13
N LEU A 171 9.45 -7.37 10.75
CA LEU A 171 9.32 -7.49 12.21
C LEU A 171 9.92 -8.80 12.73
N GLU A 172 9.69 -9.92 12.03
CA GLU A 172 10.27 -11.22 12.36
C GLU A 172 11.81 -11.16 12.34
N ASN A 173 12.38 -10.54 11.30
CA ASN A 173 13.84 -10.38 11.18
C ASN A 173 14.43 -9.47 12.26
N ILE A 174 13.76 -8.35 12.61
CA ILE A 174 14.24 -7.47 13.68
C ILE A 174 14.21 -8.18 15.03
N TYR A 175 13.16 -8.98 15.28
CA TYR A 175 13.04 -9.76 16.50
C TYR A 175 14.09 -10.88 16.58
N SER A 176 14.35 -11.57 15.47
CA SER A 176 15.32 -12.68 15.45
C SER A 176 16.76 -12.23 15.68
N ILE A 177 17.12 -11.00 15.28
CA ILE A 177 18.47 -10.42 15.49
C ILE A 177 18.71 -10.05 16.97
N LYS A 178 17.66 -9.83 17.77
CA LYS A 178 17.78 -9.45 19.17
C LYS A 178 17.93 -10.65 20.12
N LYS A 179 17.96 -11.87 19.59
CA LYS A 179 18.09 -13.13 20.34
C LYS A 179 19.45 -13.78 20.05
#